data_AF-A0A267E3R8-F1
#
_entry.id   AF-A0A267E3R8-F1
#
_cell.length_a   1.000
_cell.length_b   1.000
_cell.length_c   1.000
_cell.angle_alpha   90.00
_cell.angle_beta   90.00
_cell.angle_gamma   90.00
#
_symmetry.space_group_name_H-M   'P 1'
#
loop_
_entity.id
_entity.type
_entity.pdbx_description
1 polymer ?
#
loop_
_entity_poly.entity_id
_entity_poly.type
_entity_poly.pdbx_seq_one_letter_code
_entity_poly.pdbx_strand_id
1 'polypeptide(L)'
;FVSQINDQSNRDTCCIKAAEKAAVKGHFEIVKFLVSQINDQSNRDTCCIKAAEWAAVKGHFEIVKFLVPQINDQSNRDTCCIKLPKMLQT
;
A
#
# COMPACT_ATOMS: atom_id res chain seq x y z
N PHE A 1 1.04 -4.51 34.15
CA PHE A 1 1.47 -4.56 32.74
C PHE A 1 0.48 -3.76 31.91
N VAL A 2 0.61 -2.44 31.90
CA VAL A 2 -0.30 -1.58 31.13
C VAL A 2 0.27 -1.50 29.72
N SER A 3 -0.40 -2.23 28.83
CA SER A 3 -0.44 -2.07 27.38
C SER A 3 0.29 -0.83 26.86
N GLN A 4 1.51 -1.03 26.39
CA GLN A 4 2.10 -0.22 25.33
C GLN A 4 1.18 -0.35 24.12
N ILE A 5 0.20 0.54 23.99
CA ILE A 5 -0.37 0.87 22.69
C ILE A 5 0.79 1.52 21.94
N ASN A 6 1.55 0.68 21.24
CA ASN A 6 2.80 1.01 20.58
C ASN A 6 2.57 2.20 19.65
N ASP A 7 3.18 3.35 19.93
CA ASP A 7 3.13 4.58 19.11
C ASP A 7 3.35 4.28 17.61
N GLN A 8 4.16 3.25 17.34
CA GLN A 8 4.44 2.71 16.03
C GLN A 8 3.21 2.22 15.24
N SER A 9 2.21 1.59 15.87
CA SER A 9 1.04 1.08 15.13
C SER A 9 0.09 2.21 14.69
N ASN A 10 0.02 3.28 15.48
CA ASN A 10 -0.69 4.50 15.11
C ASN A 10 0.02 5.23 13.96
N ARG A 11 1.35 5.30 14.01
CA ARG A 11 2.18 5.86 12.93
C ARG A 11 2.02 5.07 11.63
N ASP A 12 2.08 3.74 11.68
CA ASP A 12 1.94 2.88 10.51
C ASP A 12 0.53 3.02 9.90
N THR A 13 -0.52 3.07 10.73
CA THR A 13 -1.90 3.33 10.28
C THR A 13 -2.03 4.67 9.58
N CYS A 14 -1.37 5.71 10.10
CA CYS A 14 -1.32 7.02 9.45
C CYS A 14 -0.62 6.97 8.09
N CYS A 15 0.53 6.28 8.03
CA CYS A 15 1.31 6.11 6.80
C CYS A 15 0.52 5.36 5.72
N ILE A 16 -0.20 4.29 6.09
CA ILE A 16 -1.07 3.53 5.17
C ILE A 16 -2.12 4.46 4.54
N LYS A 17 -2.87 5.20 5.37
CA LYS A 17 -3.91 6.13 4.86
C LYS A 17 -3.32 7.25 4.00
N ALA A 18 -2.14 7.74 4.33
CA ALA A 18 -1.44 8.75 3.54
C ALA A 18 -1.00 8.18 2.18
N ALA A 19 -0.49 6.95 2.15
CA ALA A 19 -0.04 6.28 0.94
C ALA A 19 -1.22 6.00 -0.01
N GLU A 20 -2.38 5.59 0.53
CA GLU A 20 -3.62 5.46 -0.23
C GLU A 20 -4.00 6.78 -0.93
N LYS A 21 -4.03 7.90 -0.19
CA LYS A 21 -4.36 9.22 -0.75
C LYS A 21 -3.34 9.67 -1.81
N ALA A 22 -2.04 9.44 -1.56
CA ALA A 22 -0.98 9.75 -2.51
C ALA A 22 -1.12 8.91 -3.80
N ALA A 23 -1.46 7.63 -3.67
CA ALA A 23 -1.71 6.73 -4.79
C ALA A 23 -2.93 7.15 -5.62
N VAL A 24 -4.04 7.56 -4.97
CA VAL A 24 -5.22 8.11 -5.65
C VAL A 24 -4.89 9.37 -6.47
N LYS A 25 -3.91 10.17 -6.02
CA LYS A 25 -3.49 11.41 -6.67
C LYS A 25 -2.34 11.21 -7.68
N GLY A 26 -1.76 10.02 -7.77
CA GLY A 26 -0.62 9.76 -8.64
C GLY A 26 0.71 10.30 -8.10
N HIS A 27 0.82 10.62 -6.81
CA HIS A 27 2.02 11.18 -6.21
C HIS A 27 3.06 10.09 -5.91
N PHE A 28 3.74 9.60 -6.94
CA PHE A 28 4.62 8.44 -6.87
C PHE A 28 5.74 8.56 -5.80
N GLU A 29 6.45 9.69 -5.77
CA GLU A 29 7.56 9.89 -4.80
C GLU A 29 7.08 9.88 -3.35
N ILE A 30 5.86 10.39 -3.09
CA ILE A 30 5.27 10.38 -1.75
C ILE A 30 4.93 8.94 -1.34
N VAL A 31 4.37 8.14 -2.26
CA VAL A 31 4.09 6.72 -1.99
C VAL A 31 5.37 5.97 -1.64
N LYS A 32 6.45 6.18 -2.42
CA LYS A 32 7.76 5.55 -2.17
C LYS A 32 8.31 5.92 -0.80
N PHE A 33 8.24 7.21 -0.44
CA PHE A 33 8.66 7.67 0.87
C PHE A 33 7.83 7.01 1.99
N LEU A 34 6.50 7.04 1.91
CA LEU A 34 5.63 6.51 2.96
C LEU A 34 5.79 4.99 3.16
N VAL A 35 5.90 4.22 2.09
CA VAL A 35 6.14 2.77 2.16
C VAL A 35 7.47 2.46 2.84
N SER A 36 8.50 3.29 2.61
CA SER A 36 9.81 3.12 3.28
C SER A 36 9.80 3.40 4.78
N GLN A 37 8.80 4.14 5.28
CA GLN A 37 8.68 4.48 6.70
C GLN A 37 8.01 3.37 7.53
N ILE A 38 7.38 2.39 6.87
CA ILE A 38 6.70 1.28 7.54
C ILE A 38 7.70 0.13 7.70
N ASN A 39 8.12 -0.09 8.95
CA ASN A 39 9.12 -1.10 9.29
C ASN A 39 8.50 -2.50 9.47
N ASP A 40 7.24 -2.56 9.90
CA ASP A 40 6.52 -3.82 10.03
C ASP A 40 6.12 -4.35 8.66
N GLN A 41 6.55 -5.57 8.33
CA GLN A 41 6.32 -6.14 7.00
C GLN A 41 4.84 -6.38 6.71
N SER A 42 4.03 -6.75 7.71
CA SER A 42 2.59 -6.98 7.54
C SER A 42 1.84 -5.68 7.24
N ASN A 43 2.19 -4.61 7.95
CA ASN A 43 1.68 -3.26 7.71
C ASN A 43 2.14 -2.74 6.35
N ARG A 44 3.39 -3.01 5.95
CA ARG A 44 3.93 -2.63 4.64
C ARG A 44 3.22 -3.34 3.51
N ASP A 45 3.00 -4.65 3.62
CA ASP A 45 2.22 -5.42 2.65
C ASP A 45 0.79 -4.86 2.54
N THR A 46 0.14 -4.58 3.67
CA THR A 46 -1.18 -3.94 3.72
C THR A 46 -1.19 -2.57 3.03
N CYS A 47 -0.17 -1.75 3.29
CA CYS A 47 0.02 -0.46 2.63
C CYS A 47 0.14 -0.61 1.11
N CYS A 48 1.01 -1.53 0.66
CA CYS A 48 1.28 -1.77 -0.75
C CYS A 48 0.03 -2.26 -1.49
N ILE A 49 -0.73 -3.19 -0.91
CA ILE A 49 -1.96 -3.72 -1.51
C ILE A 49 -2.97 -2.60 -1.72
N LYS A 50 -3.29 -1.84 -0.67
CA LYS A 50 -4.32 -0.79 -0.75
C LYS A 50 -3.91 0.35 -1.66
N ALA A 51 -2.67 0.80 -1.58
CA ALA A 51 -2.17 1.85 -2.46
C ALA A 51 -2.13 1.38 -3.93
N ALA A 52 -1.80 0.11 -4.21
CA ALA A 52 -1.84 -0.44 -5.55
C ALA A 52 -3.28 -0.55 -6.09
N GLU A 53 -4.25 -1.00 -5.28
CA GLU A 53 -5.66 -1.06 -5.66
C GLU A 53 -6.17 0.34 -6.08
N TRP A 54 -5.94 1.36 -5.26
CA TRP A 54 -6.36 2.73 -5.58
C TRP A 54 -5.64 3.36 -6.76
N ALA A 55 -4.32 3.12 -6.89
CA ALA A 55 -3.56 3.59 -8.04
C ALA A 55 -4.09 2.98 -9.34
N ALA A 56 -4.46 1.70 -9.33
CA ALA A 56 -5.00 1.03 -10.51
C ALA A 56 -6.37 1.57 -10.93
N VAL A 57 -7.28 1.78 -9.97
CA VAL A 57 -8.59 2.42 -10.22
C VAL A 57 -8.44 3.81 -10.84
N LYS A 58 -7.35 4.52 -10.53
CA LYS A 58 -7.05 5.86 -11.09
C LYS A 58 -6.15 5.83 -12.33
N GLY A 59 -5.70 4.66 -12.77
CA GLY A 59 -4.82 4.51 -13.93
C GLY A 59 -3.36 4.89 -13.67
N HIS A 60 -2.94 5.04 -12.41
CA HIS A 60 -1.56 5.36 -12.03
C HIS A 60 -0.67 4.08 -11.99
N PHE A 61 -0.49 3.46 -13.16
CA PHE A 61 0.18 2.16 -13.28
C PHE A 61 1.65 2.14 -12.84
N GLU A 62 2.35 3.27 -12.88
CA GLU A 62 3.73 3.36 -12.40
C GLU A 62 3.82 3.05 -10.90
N ILE A 63 2.83 3.51 -10.12
CA ILE A 63 2.73 3.22 -8.69
C ILE A 63 2.45 1.74 -8.46
N VAL A 64 1.53 1.15 -9.24
CA VAL A 64 1.20 -0.28 -9.15
C VAL A 64 2.43 -1.15 -9.43
N LYS A 65 3.17 -0.85 -10.50
CA LYS A 65 4.40 -1.57 -10.88
C LYS A 65 5.47 -1.50 -9.80
N PHE A 66 5.53 -0.42 -9.03
CA PHE A 66 6.45 -0.28 -7.93
C PHE A 66 6.00 -1.02 -6.66
N LEU A 67 4.70 -1.01 -6.35
CA LEU A 67 4.16 -1.56 -5.10
C LEU A 67 3.99 -3.08 -5.11
N VAL A 68 3.56 -3.67 -6.22
CA VAL A 68 3.28 -5.12 -6.29
C VAL A 68 4.52 -5.98 -5.94
N PRO A 69 5.74 -5.67 -6.42
CA PRO A 69 6.95 -6.42 -6.04
C PRO A 69 7.37 -6.24 -4.57
N GLN A 70 6.86 -5.22 -3.88
CA GLN A 70 7.21 -4.93 -2.48
C GLN A 70 6.40 -5.79 -1.49
N ILE A 71 5.32 -6.42 -1.95
CA ILE A 71 4.49 -7.31 -1.13
C ILE A 71 5.26 -8.60 -0.91
N ASN A 72 5.67 -8.87 0.32
CA ASN A 72 6.46 -10.04 0.65
C ASN A 72 5.60 -11.31 0.68
N ASP A 73 4.37 -11.23 1.21
CA ASP A 73 3.46 -12.36 1.25
C ASP A 73 2.92 -12.73 -0.14
N GLN A 74 3.14 -13.97 -0.55
CA GLN A 74 2.75 -14.48 -1.87
C GLN A 74 1.22 -14.51 -2.05
N SER A 75 0.47 -14.89 -1.01
CA SER A 75 -0.99 -14.96 -1.06
C SER A 75 -1.63 -13.58 -1.26
N ASN A 76 -1.07 -12.57 -0.60
CA ASN A 76 -1.45 -11.17 -0.72
C ASN A 76 -1.11 -10.61 -2.09
N ARG A 77 0.06 -10.97 -2.63
CA ARG A 77 0.47 -10.59 -3.99
C ARG A 77 -0.47 -11.18 -5.03
N ASP A 78 -0.80 -12.46 -4.90
CA ASP A 78 -1.73 -13.15 -5.81
C ASP A 78 -3.14 -12.53 -5.73
N THR A 79 -3.61 -12.22 -4.52
CA THR A 79 -4.88 -11.52 -4.30
C THR A 79 -4.90 -10.14 -4.96
N CYS A 80 -3.82 -9.37 -4.84
CA CYS A 80 -3.68 -8.07 -5.49
C CYS A 80 -3.70 -8.22 -7.02
N CYS A 81 -2.94 -9.17 -7.56
CA CYS A 81 -2.89 -9.49 -8.99
C CYS A 81 -4.21 -10.00 -9.59
N ILE A 82 -5.08 -10.64 -8.80
CA ILE A 82 -6.42 -11.08 -9.25
C ILE A 82 -7.42 -9.90 -9.28
N LYS A 83 -7.27 -8.93 -8.38
CA LYS A 83 -8.17 -7.76 -8.30
C LYS A 83 -7.83 -6.66 -9.29
N LEU A 84 -6.53 -6.40 -9.51
CA LEU A 84 -6.04 -5.36 -10.42
C LEU A 84 -6.66 -5.40 -11.83
N PRO A 85 -6.77 -6.55 -12.53
CA PRO A 85 -7.36 -6.65 -13.87
C PRO A 85 -8.87 -6.40 -13.89
N LYS A 86 -9.58 -6.77 -12.80
CA LYS A 86 -11.04 -6.59 -12.71
C LYS A 86 -11.44 -5.12 -12.52
N MET A 87 -10.55 -4.31 -11.95
CA MET A 87 -10.77 -2.87 -11.73
C MET A 87 -10.49 -2.00 -12.95
N LEU A 88 -9.91 -2.57 -14.02
CA LEU A 88 -9.64 -1.88 -15.29
C LEU A 88 -10.77 -2.02 -16.33
N GLN A 89 -11.81 -2.81 -16.02
CA GLN A 89 -12.93 -3.08 -16.92
C GLN A 89 -14.23 -2.35 -16.55
N THR A 90 -14.21 -1.46 -15.55
CA THR A 90 -15.34 -0.60 -15.14
C THR A 90 -15.04 0.86 -15.47
#